data_AF-A0A2D5H8V3-F1
#
_entry.id   AF-A0A2D5H8V3-F1
#
_cell.length_a   1.000
_cell.length_b   1.000
_cell.length_c   1.000
_cell.angle_alpha   90.00
_cell.angle_beta   90.00
_cell.angle_gamma   90.00
#
_symmetry.space_group_name_H-M   'P 1'
#
loop_
_entity.id
_entity.type
_entity.pdbx_description
1 polymer ?
#
loop_
_entity_poly.entity_id
_entity_poly.type
_entity_poly.pdbx_seq_one_letter_code
_entity_poly.pdbx_strand_id
1 'polypeptide(L)'
;MNQLTQIELSNWLALYVAAGLCCAIAFALACATAAFEIYRDRSWSTVKSVRSAVLFLPRTWWRWQKLYLTSTPVTLGIVSLFAASMRWG
;
A
#
# COMPACT_ATOMS: atom_id res chain seq x y z
N MET A 1 22.20 -25.19 7.95
CA MET A 1 21.20 -24.13 8.14
C MET A 1 21.48 -23.51 9.50
N ASN A 2 21.97 -22.27 9.55
CA ASN A 2 22.22 -21.59 10.83
C ASN A 2 20.89 -21.44 11.56
N GLN A 3 20.81 -21.88 12.82
CA GLN A 3 19.68 -21.54 13.66
C GLN A 3 19.76 -20.05 13.99
N LEU A 4 18.71 -19.31 13.63
CA LEU A 4 18.53 -17.92 14.03
C LEU A 4 18.41 -17.86 15.55
N THR A 5 19.04 -16.86 16.17
CA THR A 5 18.83 -16.55 17.58
C THR A 5 17.39 -16.07 17.80
N GLN A 6 16.88 -16.18 19.03
CA GLN A 6 15.53 -15.71 19.37
C GLN A 6 15.33 -14.22 19.06
N ILE A 7 16.40 -13.42 19.20
CA ILE A 7 16.38 -11.97 18.91
C ILE A 7 16.23 -11.73 17.41
N GLU A 8 17.01 -12.43 16.57
CA GLU A 8 16.90 -12.30 15.12
C GLU A 8 15.51 -12.73 14.62
N LEU A 9 14.95 -13.82 15.16
CA LEU A 9 13.61 -14.29 14.80
C LEU A 9 12.55 -13.22 15.10
N SER A 10 12.63 -12.60 16.28
CA SER A 10 11.73 -11.51 16.70
C SER A 10 11.87 -10.28 15.80
N ASN A 11 13.11 -9.89 15.44
CA ASN A 11 13.36 -8.74 14.56
C ASN A 11 12.80 -8.99 13.15
N TRP A 12 12.95 -10.20 12.60
CA TRP A 12 12.34 -10.57 11.33
C TRP A 12 10.82 -10.47 11.38
N LEU A 13 10.19 -10.99 12.44
CA LEU A 13 8.74 -10.87 12.63
C LEU A 13 8.30 -9.40 12.70
N ALA A 14 9.05 -8.57 13.45
CA ALA A 14 8.79 -7.14 13.54
C ALA A 14 8.90 -6.43 12.18
N LEU A 15 9.89 -6.79 11.33
CA LEU A 15 10.00 -6.26 9.97
C LEU A 15 8.79 -6.62 9.10
N TYR A 16 8.32 -7.87 9.15
CA TYR A 16 7.14 -8.29 8.38
C TYR A 16 5.88 -7.55 8.84
N VAL A 17 5.70 -7.37 10.14
CA VAL A 17 4.57 -6.62 10.70
C VAL A 17 4.64 -5.14 10.31
N ALA A 18 5.81 -4.51 10.43
CA ALA A 18 6.01 -3.11 10.05
C ALA A 18 5.73 -2.87 8.56
N ALA A 19 6.25 -3.75 7.69
CA ALA A 19 6.00 -3.69 6.26
C ALA A 19 4.51 -3.89 5.94
N GLY A 20 3.86 -4.88 6.58
CA GLY A 20 2.42 -5.14 6.42
C GLY A 20 1.56 -3.95 6.82
N LEU A 21 1.90 -3.28 7.93
CA LEU A 21 1.19 -2.09 8.40
C LEU A 21 1.35 -0.92 7.43
N CYS A 22 2.55 -0.68 6.91
CA CYS A 22 2.78 0.36 5.91
C CYS A 22 1.96 0.10 4.64
N CYS A 23 1.94 -1.15 4.16
CA CYS A 23 1.12 -1.57 3.03
C CYS A 23 -0.38 -1.37 3.28
N ALA A 24 -0.86 -1.70 4.49
CA ALA A 24 -2.27 -1.54 4.85
C ALA A 24 -2.70 -0.06 4.89
N ILE A 25 -1.85 0.81 5.44
CA ILE A 25 -2.09 2.26 5.46
C ILE A 25 -2.09 2.82 4.03
N ALA A 26 -1.12 2.44 3.21
CA ALA A 26 -1.07 2.85 1.81
C ALA A 26 -2.31 2.40 1.03
N PHE A 27 -2.76 1.16 1.25
CA PHE A 27 -3.99 0.62 0.68
C PHE A 27 -5.21 1.44 1.10
N ALA A 28 -5.36 1.71 2.40
CA ALA A 28 -6.49 2.47 2.93
C ALA A 28 -6.54 3.90 2.38
N LEU A 29 -5.40 4.59 2.29
CA LEU A 29 -5.30 5.92 1.70
C LEU A 29 -5.60 5.92 0.20
N ALA A 30 -5.12 4.92 -0.54
CA ALA A 30 -5.42 4.77 -1.96
C ALA A 30 -6.92 4.49 -2.21
N CYS A 31 -7.57 3.70 -1.35
CA CYS A 31 -9.02 3.50 -1.38
C CYS A 31 -9.79 4.78 -1.03
N ALA A 32 -9.37 5.50 0.01
CA ALA A 32 -10.02 6.74 0.44
C ALA A 32 -9.93 7.84 -0.63
N THR A 33 -8.75 8.00 -1.25
CA THR A 33 -8.55 8.96 -2.35
C THR A 33 -9.35 8.58 -3.58
N ALA A 34 -9.39 7.29 -3.96
CA ALA A 34 -10.24 6.83 -5.05
C ALA A 34 -11.74 7.08 -4.77
N ALA A 35 -12.22 6.78 -3.56
CA ALA A 35 -13.60 7.06 -3.16
C ALA A 35 -13.92 8.56 -3.16
N PHE A 36 -12.99 9.39 -2.67
CA PHE A 36 -13.13 10.84 -2.65
C PHE A 36 -13.15 11.43 -4.06
N GLU A 37 -12.29 10.98 -4.98
CA GLU A 37 -12.33 11.39 -6.39
C GLU A 37 -13.67 11.03 -7.05
N ILE A 38 -14.17 9.81 -6.83
CA ILE A 38 -15.45 9.35 -7.37
C ILE A 38 -16.62 10.19 -6.81
N TYR A 39 -16.59 10.51 -5.51
CA TYR A 39 -17.60 11.35 -4.87
C TYR A 39 -17.55 12.79 -5.37
N ARG A 40 -16.35 13.37 -5.49
CA ARG A 40 -16.13 14.77 -5.88
C ARG A 40 -16.45 15.04 -7.34
N ASP A 41 -16.04 14.15 -8.25
CA ASP A 41 -16.25 14.35 -9.69
C ASP A 41 -17.71 14.11 -10.11
N ARG A 42 -18.59 13.67 -9.20
CA ARG A 42 -19.95 13.19 -9.55
C ARG A 42 -19.92 12.28 -10.78
N SER A 43 -18.86 11.50 -10.94
CA SER A 43 -18.63 10.65 -12.12
C SER A 43 -19.71 9.57 -12.23
N TRP A 44 -20.37 9.25 -11.11
CA TRP A 44 -21.63 8.49 -11.05
C TRP A 44 -22.76 9.04 -11.95
N SER A 45 -22.81 10.34 -12.24
CA SER A 45 -23.80 10.93 -13.16
C SER A 45 -23.54 10.57 -14.62
N THR A 46 -22.31 10.19 -14.96
CA THR A 46 -21.85 9.86 -16.32
C THR A 46 -21.79 8.33 -16.56
N VAL A 47 -21.84 7.51 -15.51
CA VAL A 47 -21.94 6.05 -15.60
C VAL A 47 -23.41 5.65 -15.84
N LYS A 48 -23.94 6.02 -17.01
CA LYS A 48 -25.26 5.54 -17.50
C LYS A 48 -25.16 4.28 -18.36
N SER A 49 -23.97 3.74 -18.61
CA SER A 49 -23.75 2.61 -19.51
C SER A 49 -22.58 1.72 -19.07
N VAL A 50 -22.74 0.40 -19.21
CA VAL A 50 -21.74 -0.64 -18.93
C VAL A 50 -20.41 -0.35 -19.66
N ARG A 51 -20.46 0.25 -20.85
CA ARG A 51 -19.28 0.63 -21.64
C ARG A 51 -18.42 1.72 -20.96
N SER A 52 -19.06 2.62 -20.21
CA SER A 52 -18.37 3.64 -19.41
C SER A 52 -17.68 2.99 -18.22
N ALA A 53 -18.34 2.06 -17.52
CA ALA A 53 -17.75 1.31 -16.41
C ALA A 53 -16.54 0.47 -16.84
N VAL A 54 -16.61 -0.20 -17.99
CA VAL A 54 -15.51 -1.00 -18.55
C VAL A 54 -14.26 -0.16 -18.89
N LEU A 55 -14.42 1.11 -19.28
CA LEU A 55 -13.29 2.03 -19.51
C LEU A 55 -12.81 2.72 -18.22
N PHE A 56 -13.68 2.83 -17.22
CA PHE A 56 -13.36 3.46 -15.93
C PHE A 56 -12.54 2.54 -15.03
N LEU A 57 -12.90 1.25 -14.94
CA LEU A 57 -12.21 0.27 -14.11
C LEU A 57 -10.68 0.20 -14.35
N PRO A 58 -10.18 0.00 -15.59
CA PRO A 58 -8.74 -0.10 -15.84
C PRO A 58 -8.02 1.22 -15.61
N ARG A 59 -8.66 2.37 -15.86
CA ARG A 59 -8.09 3.69 -15.54
C ARG A 59 -8.00 3.94 -14.04
N THR A 60 -9.04 3.62 -13.29
CA THR A 60 -9.06 3.73 -11.82
C THR A 60 -8.08 2.75 -11.18
N TRP A 61 -8.00 1.53 -11.69
CA TRP A 61 -6.99 0.54 -11.30
C TRP A 61 -5.57 1.04 -11.54
N TRP A 62 -5.29 1.59 -12.73
CA TRP A 62 -3.96 2.13 -13.05
C TRP A 62 -3.57 3.34 -12.18
N ARG A 63 -4.54 4.20 -11.83
CA ARG A 63 -4.32 5.30 -10.88
C ARG A 63 -4.00 4.77 -9.49
N TRP A 64 -4.78 3.80 -9.00
CA TRP A 64 -4.55 3.13 -7.73
C TRP A 64 -3.17 2.46 -7.70
N GLN A 65 -2.78 1.78 -8.78
CA GLN A 65 -1.47 1.13 -8.88
C GLN A 65 -0.32 2.13 -8.84
N LYS A 66 -0.45 3.28 -9.51
CA LYS A 66 0.55 4.35 -9.44
C LYS A 66 0.66 4.94 -8.04
N LEU A 67 -0.45 5.18 -7.36
CA LEU A 67 -0.45 5.65 -5.97
C LEU A 67 0.21 4.63 -5.03
N TYR A 68 -0.10 3.34 -5.20
CA TYR A 68 0.51 2.26 -4.43
C TYR A 68 2.02 2.16 -4.69
N LEU A 69 2.47 2.21 -5.94
CA LEU A 69 3.89 2.22 -6.28
C LEU A 69 4.62 3.48 -5.78
N THR A 70 3.94 4.61 -5.71
CA THR A 70 4.50 5.85 -5.13
C THR A 70 4.70 5.73 -3.62
N SER A 71 3.89 4.94 -2.92
CA SER A 71 4.08 4.64 -1.50
C SER A 71 5.19 3.61 -1.22
N THR A 72 5.67 2.90 -2.25
CA THR A 72 6.72 1.87 -2.12
C THR A 72 8.06 2.44 -1.63
N PRO A 73 8.63 3.54 -2.17
CA PRO A 73 9.87 4.11 -1.64
C PRO A 73 9.73 4.59 -0.18
N VAL A 74 8.57 5.13 0.19
CA VAL A 74 8.29 5.55 1.57
C VAL A 74 8.23 4.33 2.50
N THR A 75 7.53 3.28 2.08
CA THR A 75 7.45 2.01 2.83
C THR A 75 8.82 1.38 3.01
N LEU A 76 9.63 1.31 1.94
CA LEU A 76 11.00 0.82 2.01
C LEU A 76 11.87 1.68 2.92
N GLY A 77 11.74 3.00 2.88
CA GLY A 77 12.45 3.91 3.77
C GLY A 77 12.12 3.67 5.25
N ILE A 78 10.83 3.58 5.59
CA ILE A 78 10.37 3.31 6.96
C ILE A 78 10.88 1.95 7.44
N VAL A 79 10.69 0.89 6.65
CA VAL A 79 11.11 -0.47 7.04
C VAL A 79 12.63 -0.57 7.15
N SER A 80 13.39 0.10 6.29
CA SER A 80 14.86 0.11 6.35
C SER A 80 15.39 0.87 7.57
N LEU A 81 14.80 2.03 7.90
CA LEU A 81 15.15 2.77 9.11
C LEU A 81 14.77 1.98 10.37
N PHE A 82 13.61 1.33 10.36
CA PHE A 82 13.18 0.45 11.44
C PHE A 82 14.13 -0.75 11.60
N ALA A 83 14.55 -1.38 10.50
CA ALA A 83 15.57 -2.42 10.51
C ALA A 83 16.88 -1.93 11.12
N ALA A 84 17.34 -0.73 10.74
CA ALA A 84 18.56 -0.13 11.26
C ALA A 84 18.47 0.21 12.77
N SER A 85 17.27 0.44 13.30
CA SER A 85 17.05 0.70 14.72
C SER A 85 17.06 -0.57 15.59
N MET A 86 16.95 -1.76 14.99
CA MET A 86 16.92 -3.03 15.72
C MET A 86 18.32 -3.57 15.97
N ARG A 87 18.47 -4.30 17.08
CA ARG A 87 19.73 -4.95 17.43
C ARG A 87 19.75 -6.38 16.89
N TRP A 88 20.62 -6.65 15.94
CA TRP A 88 20.68 -7.91 15.18
C TRP A 88 21.63 -8.97 15.77
N GLY A 89 22.44 -8.59 16.76
CA GLY A 89 23.35 -9.44 17.52
C GLY A 89 23.68 -8.82 18.87
#